data_AF-A0A183EBJ0-F1
#
_entry.id   AF-A0A183EBJ0-F1
#
_cell.length_a   1.000
_cell.length_b   1.000
_cell.length_c   1.000
_cell.angle_alpha   90.00
_cell.angle_beta   90.00
_cell.angle_gamma   90.00
#
_symmetry.space_group_name_H-M   'P 1'
#
loop_
_entity.id
_entity.type
_entity.pdbx_description
1 polymer ?
#
loop_
_entity_poly.entity_id
_entity_poly.type
_entity_poly.pdbx_seq_one_letter_code
_entity_poly.pdbx_strand_id
1 'polypeptide(L)'
;MLPFNSDAGGAATTTAAATSSSVQDPFTQVSCMRSVRPRLQPHVQPKPADILNNMNARPPPAPVPDAWFHAYYYELNQRIGEPFKGGTSHVIVDGFCAPSQAERFCLGALGNVNRNPGVVNARRQIGKLLCLLIVHARA
;
A
#
# COMPACT_ATOMS: atom_id res chain seq x y z
N MET A 1 12.49 -25.56 70.30
CA MET A 1 12.51 -26.88 69.64
C MET A 1 12.74 -26.63 68.16
N LEU A 2 13.75 -27.26 67.57
CA LEU A 2 14.25 -27.16 66.19
C LEU A 2 14.82 -28.54 65.80
N PRO A 3 15.18 -28.82 64.53
CA PRO A 3 15.03 -28.03 63.30
C PRO A 3 13.82 -28.56 62.46
N PHE A 4 13.79 -28.98 61.19
CA PHE A 4 14.80 -29.15 60.12
C PHE A 4 14.14 -29.30 58.73
N ASN A 5 14.61 -28.52 57.75
CA ASN A 5 14.53 -28.68 56.26
C ASN A 5 13.16 -28.92 55.57
N SER A 6 12.83 -28.39 54.40
CA SER A 6 13.57 -28.08 53.14
C SER A 6 13.88 -29.30 52.27
N ASP A 7 13.36 -29.32 51.03
CA ASP A 7 14.16 -29.26 49.78
C ASP A 7 13.45 -29.90 48.56
N ALA A 8 13.91 -29.46 47.38
CA ALA A 8 13.71 -30.09 46.07
C ALA A 8 12.27 -30.20 45.52
N GLY A 9 12.04 -30.27 44.21
CA GLY A 9 12.98 -30.36 43.09
C GLY A 9 12.58 -31.55 42.20
N GLY A 10 12.15 -31.26 40.98
CA GLY A 10 11.43 -32.24 40.15
C GLY A 10 12.32 -33.34 39.54
N ALA A 11 11.69 -34.48 39.25
CA ALA A 11 12.25 -35.52 38.40
C ALA A 11 11.17 -36.04 37.44
N ALA A 12 11.49 -36.10 36.15
CA ALA A 12 10.70 -36.82 35.15
C ALA A 12 11.48 -38.07 34.74
N THR A 13 10.85 -39.25 34.83
CA THR A 13 11.43 -40.52 34.35
C THR A 13 10.37 -41.37 33.64
N THR A 14 10.58 -41.52 32.34
CA THR A 14 10.09 -42.53 31.39
C THR A 14 9.30 -43.75 31.89
N THR A 15 8.28 -44.12 31.11
CA THR A 15 7.97 -45.53 30.80
C THR A 15 8.34 -45.81 29.34
N ALA A 16 8.73 -47.06 29.02
CA ALA A 16 9.49 -47.38 27.81
C ALA A 16 8.66 -47.58 26.52
N ALA A 17 9.37 -47.66 25.39
CA ALA A 17 8.83 -47.70 24.03
C ALA A 17 8.21 -49.06 23.63
N ALA A 18 7.31 -49.01 22.64
CA ALA A 18 6.94 -50.14 21.79
C ALA A 18 7.07 -49.71 20.32
N THR A 19 7.97 -50.34 19.57
CA THR A 19 8.31 -49.96 18.20
C THR A 19 7.38 -50.62 17.19
N SER A 20 6.66 -49.83 16.38
CA SER A 20 5.89 -50.31 15.22
C SER A 20 6.37 -49.61 13.93
N SER A 21 7.37 -50.19 13.29
CA SER A 21 8.00 -49.65 12.08
C SER A 21 7.15 -49.89 10.82
N SER A 22 6.17 -49.01 10.56
CA SER A 22 5.52 -48.93 9.25
C SER A 22 6.37 -48.10 8.28
N VAL A 23 7.08 -48.78 7.38
CA VAL A 23 7.84 -48.12 6.31
C VAL A 23 6.84 -47.41 5.39
N GLN A 24 6.92 -46.08 5.32
CA GLN A 24 6.12 -45.28 4.40
C GLN A 24 6.72 -45.36 3.00
N ASP A 25 6.13 -46.18 2.14
CA ASP A 25 6.48 -46.23 0.71
C ASP A 25 6.06 -44.92 0.02
N PRO A 26 7.01 -44.13 -0.54
CA PRO A 26 6.72 -42.83 -1.13
C PRO A 26 5.82 -42.89 -2.38
N PHE A 27 5.65 -44.04 -3.02
CA PHE A 27 4.87 -44.15 -4.26
C PHE A 27 3.35 -44.21 -4.05
N THR A 28 2.87 -44.54 -2.84
CA THR A 28 1.43 -44.66 -2.56
C THR A 28 0.67 -43.34 -2.71
N GLN A 29 1.34 -42.20 -2.46
CA GLN A 29 0.75 -40.85 -2.54
C GLN A 29 0.34 -40.44 -3.98
N VAL A 30 0.96 -41.01 -5.02
CA VAL A 30 0.74 -40.56 -6.41
C VAL A 30 -0.60 -41.03 -6.99
N SER A 31 -1.18 -42.10 -6.43
CA SER A 31 -2.39 -42.74 -6.97
C SER A 31 -3.66 -41.88 -6.83
N CYS A 32 -3.83 -41.16 -5.72
CA CYS A 32 -5.04 -40.34 -5.48
C CYS A 32 -5.16 -39.16 -6.47
N MET A 33 -4.02 -38.63 -6.94
CA MET A 33 -3.96 -37.55 -7.94
C MET A 33 -4.34 -38.01 -9.36
N ARG A 34 -4.34 -39.32 -9.64
CA ARG A 34 -4.65 -39.86 -10.98
C ARG A 34 -6.14 -39.92 -11.33
N SER A 35 -7.05 -39.66 -10.38
CA SER A 35 -8.48 -39.49 -10.69
C SER A 35 -8.76 -38.08 -11.25
N VAL A 36 -8.11 -37.76 -12.37
CA VAL A 36 -8.33 -36.50 -13.10
C VAL A 36 -9.68 -36.59 -13.81
N ARG A 37 -10.76 -36.34 -13.07
CA ARG A 37 -12.05 -35.99 -13.66
C ARG A 37 -11.82 -34.79 -14.58
N PRO A 38 -12.23 -34.83 -15.86
CA PRO A 38 -12.18 -33.64 -16.71
C PRO A 38 -12.90 -32.50 -16.00
N ARG A 39 -12.29 -31.32 -15.93
CA ARG A 39 -12.99 -30.09 -15.53
C ARG A 39 -13.97 -29.74 -16.65
N LEU A 40 -15.15 -30.35 -16.62
CA LEU A 40 -16.33 -29.88 -17.32
C LEU A 40 -16.65 -28.51 -16.72
N GLN A 41 -16.11 -27.45 -17.31
CA GLN A 41 -16.61 -26.11 -17.06
C GLN A 41 -18.08 -26.11 -17.50
N PRO A 42 -19.04 -25.74 -16.64
CA PRO A 42 -20.40 -25.53 -17.09
C PRO A 42 -20.36 -24.37 -18.08
N HIS A 43 -20.61 -24.67 -19.36
CA HIS A 43 -20.66 -23.64 -20.40
C HIS A 43 -21.98 -22.87 -20.25
N VAL A 44 -21.99 -21.94 -19.29
CA VAL A 44 -23.11 -21.05 -19.00
C VAL A 44 -23.26 -20.08 -20.16
N GLN A 45 -24.07 -20.47 -21.15
CA GLN A 45 -24.48 -19.54 -22.19
C GLN A 45 -25.40 -18.47 -21.59
N PRO A 46 -25.16 -17.17 -21.87
CA PRO A 46 -26.03 -16.11 -21.41
C PRO A 46 -27.41 -16.29 -22.05
N LYS A 47 -28.47 -16.24 -21.25
CA LYS A 47 -29.85 -16.32 -21.74
C LYS A 47 -30.19 -15.04 -22.50
N PRO A 48 -31.19 -15.05 -23.39
CA PRO A 48 -31.66 -13.82 -24.06
C PRO A 48 -32.02 -12.68 -23.08
N ALA A 49 -32.53 -13.03 -21.88
CA ALA A 49 -32.77 -12.07 -20.80
C ALA A 49 -31.48 -11.47 -20.21
N ASP A 50 -30.42 -12.28 -20.06
CA ASP A 50 -29.12 -11.82 -19.57
C ASP A 50 -28.47 -10.86 -20.59
N ILE A 51 -28.61 -11.17 -21.89
CA ILE A 51 -28.19 -10.31 -23.00
C ILE A 51 -28.96 -8.98 -22.99
N LEU A 52 -30.29 -9.02 -22.85
CA LEU A 52 -31.13 -7.81 -22.79
C LEU A 52 -30.84 -6.95 -21.56
N ASN A 53 -30.58 -7.56 -20.40
CA ASN A 53 -30.16 -6.86 -19.20
C ASN A 53 -28.79 -6.21 -19.40
N ASN A 54 -27.82 -6.92 -19.99
CA ASN A 54 -26.47 -6.41 -20.21
C ASN A 54 -26.41 -5.31 -21.29
N MET A 55 -27.32 -5.31 -22.28
CA MET A 55 -27.49 -4.21 -23.26
C MET A 55 -27.88 -2.89 -22.58
N ASN A 56 -28.67 -2.94 -21.50
CA ASN A 56 -29.12 -1.76 -20.76
C ASN A 56 -28.21 -1.43 -19.56
N ALA A 57 -27.46 -2.41 -19.04
CA ALA A 57 -26.55 -2.25 -17.91
C ALA A 57 -25.22 -1.58 -18.32
N ARG A 58 -25.26 -0.29 -18.64
CA ARG A 58 -24.04 0.52 -18.69
C ARG A 58 -23.41 0.50 -17.27
N PRO A 59 -22.13 0.11 -17.11
CA PRO A 59 -21.48 0.19 -15.81
C PRO A 59 -21.48 1.65 -15.32
N PRO A 60 -21.60 1.89 -14.00
CA PRO A 60 -21.52 3.25 -13.45
C PRO A 60 -20.25 3.95 -13.93
N PRO A 61 -20.30 5.28 -14.22
CA PRO A 61 -19.09 6.04 -14.51
C PRO A 61 -18.06 5.82 -13.41
N ALA A 62 -16.82 5.50 -13.79
CA ALA A 62 -15.74 5.39 -12.83
C ALA A 62 -15.59 6.75 -12.10
N PRO A 63 -15.36 6.74 -10.77
CA PRO A 63 -15.21 7.98 -10.02
C PRO A 63 -14.02 8.77 -10.57
N VAL A 64 -14.27 10.02 -10.97
CA VAL A 64 -13.21 10.94 -11.41
C VAL A 64 -12.34 11.27 -10.19
N PRO A 65 -11.01 11.08 -10.24
CA PRO A 65 -10.15 11.40 -9.10
C PRO A 65 -10.15 12.89 -8.76
N ASP A 66 -10.24 13.23 -7.47
CA ASP A 66 -10.15 14.62 -6.96
C ASP A 66 -8.88 15.36 -7.36
N ALA A 67 -7.82 14.63 -7.69
CA ALA A 67 -6.51 15.15 -8.08
C ALA A 67 -5.83 14.20 -9.07
N TRP A 68 -5.11 14.78 -10.03
CA TRP A 68 -4.22 14.06 -10.94
C TRP A 68 -2.90 13.67 -10.24
N PHE A 69 -2.44 14.53 -9.32
CA PHE A 69 -1.24 14.27 -8.52
C PHE A 69 -1.30 14.95 -7.14
N HIS A 70 -0.44 14.48 -6.23
CA HIS A 70 -0.18 15.09 -4.94
C HIS A 70 1.29 15.52 -4.83
N ALA A 71 1.54 16.81 -4.60
CA ALA A 71 2.87 17.33 -4.29
C ALA A 71 3.02 17.61 -2.78
N TYR A 72 4.22 17.37 -2.26
CA TYR A 72 4.56 17.49 -0.85
C TYR A 72 5.82 18.33 -0.70
N TYR A 73 5.79 19.31 0.20
CA TYR A 73 6.95 20.14 0.52
C TYR A 73 7.55 19.74 1.88
N TYR A 74 8.88 19.74 1.95
CA TYR A 74 9.65 19.38 3.12
C TYR A 74 10.72 20.43 3.41
N GLU A 75 10.92 20.74 4.69
CA GLU A 75 12.07 21.47 5.20
C GLU A 75 12.90 20.52 6.05
N LEU A 76 14.06 20.12 5.53
CA LEU A 76 14.88 19.03 6.08
C LEU A 76 14.06 17.74 6.20
N ASN A 77 13.84 17.23 7.41
CA ASN A 77 13.03 16.05 7.70
C ASN A 77 11.55 16.37 8.02
N GLN A 78 11.15 17.65 8.09
CA GLN A 78 9.80 18.05 8.48
C GLN A 78 8.93 18.29 7.24
N ARG A 79 7.79 17.61 7.14
CA ARG A 79 6.74 17.88 6.15
C ARG A 79 6.03 19.20 6.49
N ILE A 80 5.92 20.13 5.55
CA ILE A 80 5.39 21.49 5.78
C ILE A 80 4.13 21.73 4.95
N GLY A 81 3.03 22.10 5.62
CA GLY A 81 1.75 22.43 4.99
C GLY A 81 0.92 21.22 4.53
N GLU A 82 -0.19 21.50 3.85
CA GLU A 82 -1.09 20.47 3.31
C GLU A 82 -0.61 19.92 1.96
N PRO A 83 -1.07 18.73 1.53
CA PRO A 83 -0.73 18.19 0.22
C PRO A 83 -1.26 19.13 -0.87
N PHE A 84 -0.40 19.54 -1.80
CA PHE A 84 -0.87 20.26 -2.97
C PHE A 84 -1.57 19.27 -3.91
N LYS A 85 -2.88 19.43 -4.08
CA LYS A 85 -3.70 18.68 -5.04
C LYS A 85 -3.73 19.42 -6.37
N GLY A 86 -3.12 18.86 -7.41
CA GLY A 86 -3.20 19.42 -8.76
C GLY A 86 -4.11 18.58 -9.66
N GLY A 87 -4.97 19.27 -10.43
CA GLY A 87 -5.93 18.64 -11.36
C GLY A 87 -5.46 18.61 -12.82
N THR A 88 -4.31 19.22 -13.14
CA THR A 88 -3.82 19.39 -14.52
C THR A 88 -2.45 18.74 -14.73
N SER A 89 -2.03 18.65 -16.00
CA SER A 89 -0.79 17.99 -16.43
C SER A 89 0.49 18.82 -16.18
N HIS A 90 0.40 19.97 -15.51
CA HIS A 90 1.56 20.78 -15.16
C HIS A 90 1.33 21.57 -13.87
N VAL A 91 2.41 21.99 -13.22
CA VAL A 91 2.34 22.87 -12.04
C VAL A 91 3.55 23.79 -11.95
N ILE A 92 3.28 25.04 -11.63
CA ILE A 92 4.31 26.04 -11.32
C ILE A 92 4.61 26.00 -9.82
N VAL A 93 5.85 25.74 -9.44
CA VAL A 93 6.31 25.78 -8.05
C VAL A 93 7.24 26.98 -7.88
N ASP A 94 7.00 27.84 -6.89
CA ASP A 94 7.84 29.02 -6.65
C ASP A 94 7.98 29.41 -5.16
N GLY A 95 8.91 30.33 -4.90
CA GLY A 95 9.26 30.80 -3.56
C GLY A 95 8.43 31.99 -3.06
N PHE A 96 7.34 32.38 -3.74
CA PHE A 96 6.60 33.60 -3.40
C PHE A 96 5.54 33.39 -2.30
N CYS A 97 5.16 34.51 -1.67
CA CYS A 97 4.23 34.55 -0.53
C CYS A 97 2.75 34.69 -0.92
N ALA A 98 2.38 34.42 -2.17
CA ALA A 98 0.98 34.36 -2.59
C ALA A 98 0.32 33.07 -2.05
N PRO A 99 -1.02 33.03 -1.86
CA PRO A 99 -1.72 31.76 -1.66
C PRO A 99 -1.52 30.84 -2.88
N SER A 100 -1.52 29.53 -2.65
CA SER A 100 -1.43 28.53 -3.73
C SER A 100 -2.76 28.45 -4.49
N GLN A 101 -2.68 28.09 -5.77
CA GLN A 101 -3.81 28.00 -6.71
C GLN A 101 -3.72 26.66 -7.48
N ALA A 102 -4.77 26.26 -8.21
CA ALA A 102 -4.89 24.93 -8.82
C ALA A 102 -3.69 24.48 -9.68
N GLU A 103 -3.00 25.42 -10.32
CA GLU A 103 -1.82 25.17 -11.17
C GLU A 103 -0.52 25.78 -10.62
N ARG A 104 -0.55 26.34 -9.40
CA ARG A 104 0.57 27.09 -8.81
C ARG A 104 0.76 26.86 -7.31
N PHE A 105 1.83 26.15 -6.95
CA PHE A 105 2.22 25.83 -5.58
C PHE A 105 3.23 26.85 -5.04
N CYS A 106 2.76 27.75 -4.18
CA CYS A 106 3.53 28.83 -3.60
C CYS A 106 4.19 28.38 -2.29
N LEU A 107 5.44 27.92 -2.35
CA LEU A 107 6.17 27.44 -1.17
C LEU A 107 6.48 28.54 -0.17
N GLY A 108 6.62 29.79 -0.64
CA GLY A 108 6.96 30.96 0.17
C GLY A 108 5.95 31.27 1.27
N ALA A 109 4.65 31.08 1.00
CA ALA A 109 3.56 31.31 1.93
C ALA A 109 3.45 30.26 3.06
N LEU A 110 4.10 29.10 2.92
CA LEU A 110 4.03 28.04 3.93
C LEU A 110 4.78 28.42 5.21
N GLY A 111 4.08 28.43 6.34
CA GLY A 111 4.65 28.71 7.66
C GLY A 111 5.40 27.51 8.24
N ASN A 112 6.51 27.77 8.96
CA ASN A 112 7.18 26.80 9.82
C ASN A 112 7.85 27.56 10.97
N VAL A 113 7.57 27.17 12.22
CA VAL A 113 8.15 27.78 13.42
C VAL A 113 9.56 27.26 13.72
N ASN A 114 9.91 26.06 13.25
CA ASN A 114 11.22 25.43 13.47
C ASN A 114 12.28 25.86 12.44
N ARG A 115 12.02 26.92 11.67
CA ARG A 115 12.77 27.26 10.47
C ARG A 115 14.10 27.94 10.79
N ASN A 116 15.20 27.19 10.69
CA ASN A 116 16.55 27.72 10.93
C ASN A 116 17.03 28.71 9.82
N PRO A 117 18.05 29.53 10.08
CA PRO A 117 18.54 30.53 9.12
C PRO A 117 19.02 29.97 7.77
N GLY A 118 19.55 28.75 7.75
CA GLY A 118 19.95 28.07 6.51
C GLY A 118 18.76 27.78 5.61
N VAL A 119 17.65 27.28 6.18
CA VAL A 119 16.39 27.06 5.46
C VAL A 119 15.75 28.39 5.02
N VAL A 120 15.83 29.45 5.84
CA VAL A 120 15.40 30.80 5.43
C VAL A 120 16.19 31.29 4.21
N ASN A 121 17.51 31.09 4.18
CA ASN A 121 18.35 31.49 3.06
C ASN A 121 18.04 30.67 1.80
N ALA A 122 17.96 29.33 1.92
CA ALA A 122 17.62 28.45 0.81
C ALA A 122 16.25 28.80 0.19
N ARG A 123 15.24 29.12 1.01
CA ARG A 123 13.91 29.56 0.52
C ARG A 123 13.96 30.84 -0.30
N ARG A 124 14.86 31.78 0.00
CA ARG A 124 15.06 33.01 -0.80
C ARG A 124 15.64 32.70 -2.19
N GLN A 125 16.40 31.61 -2.32
CA GLN A 125 17.01 31.19 -3.59
C GLN A 125 16.01 30.49 -4.54
N ILE A 126 14.87 29.99 -4.04
CA ILE A 126 13.81 29.38 -4.87
C ILE A 126 13.24 30.40 -5.87
N GLY A 127 13.12 31.68 -5.46
CA GLY A 127 12.82 32.80 -6.34
C GLY A 127 11.66 32.54 -7.31
N LYS A 128 11.96 32.59 -8.61
CA LYS A 128 11.04 32.31 -9.71
C LYS A 128 11.29 30.92 -10.32
N LEU A 129 10.24 30.09 -10.25
CA LEU A 129 9.91 28.99 -11.16
C LEU A 129 10.82 27.74 -11.13
N LEU A 130 10.31 26.67 -10.53
CA LEU A 130 10.37 25.33 -11.13
C LEU A 130 9.02 25.06 -11.80
N CYS A 131 8.98 24.90 -13.13
CA CYS A 131 7.80 24.42 -13.83
C CYS A 131 7.91 22.89 -14.00
N LEU A 132 6.99 22.15 -13.42
CA LEU A 132 6.94 20.69 -13.49
C LEU A 132 5.88 20.26 -14.51
N LEU A 133 6.31 19.65 -15.62
CA LEU A 133 5.44 18.99 -16.58
C LEU A 133 5.24 17.53 -16.17
N ILE A 134 3.98 17.10 -16.06
CA ILE A 134 3.60 15.74 -15.66
C ILE A 134 3.17 14.99 -16.92
N VAL A 135 4.13 14.29 -17.53
CA VAL A 135 3.87 13.42 -18.68
C VAL A 135 3.04 12.20 -18.27
N HIS A 136 2.04 11.87 -19.09
CA HIS A 136 1.17 10.72 -18.86
C HIS A 136 1.95 9.41 -19.04
N ALA A 137 2.14 8.65 -17.97
CA ALA A 137 2.32 7.20 -18.09
C ALA A 137 0.97 6.57 -18.45
N ARG A 138 0.72 6.36 -19.76
CA ARG A 138 -0.29 5.40 -20.19
C ARG A 138 0.28 4.00 -20.01
N ALA A 139 -0.38 3.21 -19.17
CA ALA A 139 -0.26 1.74 -19.16
C ALA A 139 -1.11 1.14 -20.29
#